data_AF-A0A3S1JGC6-F1
#
_entry.id   AF-A0A3S1JGC6-F1
#
_cell.length_a   1.000
_cell.length_b   1.000
_cell.length_c   1.000
_cell.angle_alpha   90.00
_cell.angle_beta   90.00
_cell.angle_gamma   90.00
#
_symmetry.space_group_name_H-M   'P 1'
#
loop_
_entity.id
_entity.type
_entity.pdbx_description
1 polymer ?
#
loop_
_entity_poly.entity_id
_entity_poly.type
_entity_poly.pdbx_seq_one_letter_code
_entity_poly.pdbx_strand_id
1 'polypeptide(L)'
;ALGLVVVEAAQRSGSVISARLAGEMGRLVFAVPGSPLDPRAAGTNALLKDGATLVTEASDITGAIAPLVGALAPRTPPLGEPPDFSATPPPGEDDRARVLEALGPTPVAVDEIIRHTGLHPAQVFMVLLELDLAGRLERHAGGNVSVV
;
A
#
# COMPACT_ATOMS: atom_id res chain seq x y z
N ALA A 1 0.32 16.01 -3.11
CA ALA A 1 -0.23 15.96 -1.74
C ALA A 1 -0.82 17.32 -1.38
N LEU A 2 -1.96 17.38 -0.69
CA LEU A 2 -2.64 18.63 -0.29
C LEU A 2 -2.28 19.11 1.13
N GLY A 3 -1.80 18.19 1.97
CA GLY A 3 -1.36 18.48 3.33
C GLY A 3 -0.45 17.37 3.87
N LEU A 4 0.05 17.59 5.08
CA LEU A 4 0.88 16.66 5.85
C LEU A 4 0.37 16.63 7.30
N VAL A 5 0.22 15.43 7.86
CA VAL A 5 -0.13 15.23 9.28
C VAL A 5 1.06 14.68 10.06
N VAL A 6 1.35 15.28 11.21
CA VAL A 6 2.32 14.77 12.18
C VAL A 6 1.57 14.17 13.36
N VAL A 7 1.71 12.85 13.54
CA VAL A 7 1.05 12.12 14.63
C VAL A 7 1.84 12.22 15.93
N GLU A 8 3.16 12.01 15.86
CA GLU A 8 4.08 12.17 16.99
C GLU A 8 5.41 12.75 16.51
N ALA A 9 5.99 13.64 17.29
CA ALA A 9 7.31 14.19 17.04
C ALA A 9 7.91 14.80 18.31
N ALA A 10 9.12 14.38 18.68
CA ALA A 10 9.92 15.15 19.63
C ALA A 10 10.39 16.48 19.00
N GLN A 11 10.78 17.45 19.83
CA GLN A 11 11.19 18.81 19.42
C GLN A 11 12.23 18.86 18.28
N ARG A 12 13.17 17.91 18.24
CA ARG A 12 14.23 17.82 17.21
C ARG A 12 14.03 16.67 16.22
N SER A 13 12.79 16.22 16.04
CA SER A 13 12.46 15.16 15.08
C SER A 13 12.56 15.65 13.64
N GLY A 14 13.03 14.79 12.73
CA GLY A 14 12.97 15.04 11.29
C GLY A 14 11.54 15.29 10.77
N SER A 15 10.52 14.74 11.44
CA SER A 15 9.11 15.00 11.11
C SER A 15 8.72 16.48 11.26
N VAL A 16 9.32 17.20 12.20
CA VAL A 16 9.08 18.66 12.38
C VAL A 16 9.69 19.44 11.21
N ILE A 17 10.86 19.00 10.70
CA ILE A 17 11.49 19.59 9.52
C ILE A 17 10.60 19.39 8.30
N SER A 18 10.09 18.17 8.09
CA SER A 18 9.16 17.87 6.99
C SER A 18 7.88 18.70 7.08
N ALA A 19 7.32 18.89 8.29
CA ALA A 19 6.14 19.70 8.50
C ALA A 19 6.38 21.19 8.17
N ARG A 20 7.53 21.73 8.58
CA ARG A 20 7.92 23.10 8.24
C ARG A 20 8.06 23.29 6.72
N LEU A 21 8.79 22.39 6.05
CA LEU A 21 8.95 22.44 4.59
C LEU A 21 7.60 22.32 3.87
N ALA A 22 6.69 21.49 4.39
CA ALA A 22 5.33 21.38 3.85
C ALA A 22 4.57 22.71 3.96
N GLY A 23 4.63 23.40 5.12
CA GLY A 23 4.06 24.73 5.29
C GLY A 23 4.65 25.78 4.35
N GLU A 24 5.98 25.78 4.19
CA GLU A 24 6.70 26.67 3.25
C GLU A 24 6.28 26.43 1.78
N MET A 25 5.89 25.20 1.43
CA MET A 25 5.32 24.85 0.11
C MET A 25 3.81 25.13 -0.02
N GLY A 26 3.21 25.82 0.96
CA GLY A 26 1.78 26.13 0.95
C GLY A 26 0.88 24.89 1.14
N ARG A 27 1.39 23.84 1.80
CA ARG A 27 0.58 22.66 2.17
C ARG A 27 -0.02 22.88 3.55
N LEU A 28 -1.23 22.35 3.75
CA LEU A 28 -1.83 22.32 5.08
C LEU A 28 -1.00 21.42 6.00
N VAL A 29 -0.62 21.93 7.16
CA VAL A 29 0.09 21.18 8.19
C VAL A 29 -0.90 20.87 9.31
N PHE A 30 -1.00 19.59 9.64
CA PHE A 30 -1.84 19.07 10.70
C PHE A 30 -0.95 18.46 11.80
N ALA A 31 -1.37 18.57 13.04
CA ALA A 31 -0.67 17.98 14.17
C ALA A 31 -1.64 17.38 15.18
N VAL A 32 -1.32 16.17 15.65
CA VAL A 32 -2.07 15.51 16.71
C VAL A 32 -1.58 16.06 18.06
N PRO A 33 -2.48 16.58 18.92
CA PRO A 33 -2.09 17.10 20.22
C PRO A 33 -1.69 15.96 21.16
N GLY A 34 -0.83 16.26 22.12
CA GLY A 34 -0.46 15.32 23.17
C GLY A 34 -0.17 16.02 24.50
N SER A 35 0.05 15.23 25.56
CA SER A 35 0.35 15.77 26.89
C SER A 35 1.60 16.66 26.86
N PRO A 36 1.62 17.83 27.54
CA PRO A 36 2.83 18.63 27.69
C PRO A 36 3.99 17.89 28.39
N LEU A 37 3.68 16.83 29.14
CA LEU A 37 4.67 15.99 29.81
C LEU A 37 5.21 14.87 28.92
N ASP A 38 4.60 14.63 27.76
CA ASP A 38 5.08 13.62 26.81
C ASP A 38 6.15 14.23 25.87
N PRO A 39 7.41 13.77 25.94
CA PRO A 39 8.46 14.27 25.05
C PRO A 39 8.21 13.99 23.57
N ARG A 40 7.37 13.00 23.22
CA ARG A 40 6.97 12.69 21.84
C ARG A 40 5.90 13.63 21.29
N ALA A 41 5.21 14.37 22.16
CA ALA A 41 4.24 15.39 21.76
C ALA A 41 4.87 16.79 21.67
N ALA A 42 6.12 16.97 22.13
CA ALA A 42 6.73 18.29 22.22
C ALA A 42 6.85 19.02 20.86
N GLY A 43 7.09 18.27 19.79
CA GLY A 43 7.16 18.78 18.41
C GLY A 43 5.79 18.99 17.78
N THR A 44 4.83 18.08 17.97
CA THR A 44 3.45 18.30 17.49
C THR A 44 2.79 19.48 18.18
N ASN A 45 2.93 19.60 19.50
CA ASN A 45 2.45 20.75 20.26
C ASN A 45 3.15 22.06 19.88
N ALA A 46 4.41 22.01 19.42
CA ALA A 46 5.09 23.18 18.88
C ALA A 46 4.51 23.60 17.52
N LEU A 47 4.28 22.63 16.62
CA LEU A 47 3.62 22.89 15.35
C LEU A 47 2.22 23.50 15.54
N LEU A 48 1.46 23.05 16.54
CA LEU A 48 0.17 23.65 16.90
C LEU A 48 0.30 25.11 17.34
N LYS A 49 1.34 25.46 18.12
CA LYS A 49 1.64 26.86 18.49
C LYS A 49 2.03 27.69 17.28
N ASP A 50 2.67 27.08 16.29
CA ASP A 50 3.10 27.72 15.04
C ASP A 50 1.98 27.77 13.98
N GLY A 51 0.76 27.34 14.32
CA GLY A 51 -0.43 27.47 13.46
C GLY A 51 -0.80 26.23 12.65
N ALA A 52 -0.22 25.07 12.94
CA ALA A 52 -0.73 23.80 12.41
C ALA A 52 -2.17 23.55 12.88
N THR A 53 -2.97 22.91 12.03
CA THR A 53 -4.35 22.54 12.36
C THR A 53 -4.35 21.35 13.32
N LEU A 54 -5.08 21.48 14.43
CA LEU A 54 -5.26 20.40 15.40
C LEU A 54 -6.10 19.27 14.81
N VAL A 55 -5.65 18.03 15.02
CA VAL A 55 -6.34 16.83 14.54
C VAL A 55 -6.50 15.82 15.67
N THR A 56 -7.73 15.37 15.87
CA THR A 56 -8.11 14.27 16.77
C THR A 56 -8.68 13.07 16.02
N GLU A 57 -9.17 13.29 14.79
CA GLU A 57 -9.76 12.25 13.95
C GLU A 57 -9.56 12.55 12.45
N ALA A 58 -9.77 11.56 11.59
CA ALA A 58 -9.59 11.72 10.14
C ALA A 58 -10.57 12.75 9.51
N SER A 59 -11.73 12.97 10.12
CA SER A 59 -12.72 13.98 9.72
C SER A 59 -12.14 15.39 9.75
N ASP A 60 -11.27 15.69 10.73
CA ASP A 60 -10.60 17.00 10.84
C ASP A 60 -9.76 17.30 9.58
N ILE A 61 -9.03 16.29 9.11
CA ILE A 61 -8.19 16.40 7.90
C ILE A 61 -9.06 16.51 6.66
N THR A 62 -10.02 15.58 6.49
CA THR A 62 -10.87 15.53 5.29
C THR A 62 -11.74 16.78 5.14
N GLY A 63 -12.27 17.32 6.25
CA GLY A 63 -13.00 18.58 6.26
C GLY A 63 -12.13 19.78 5.85
N ALA A 64 -10.88 19.84 6.32
CA ALA A 64 -9.96 20.93 5.97
C ALA A 64 -9.49 20.89 4.51
N ILE A 65 -9.29 19.69 3.94
CA ILE A 65 -8.86 19.56 2.53
C ILE A 65 -10.02 19.61 1.54
N ALA A 66 -11.27 19.33 1.95
CA ALA A 66 -12.42 19.24 1.05
C ALA A 66 -12.61 20.48 0.14
N PRO A 67 -12.48 21.72 0.63
CA PRO A 67 -12.58 22.91 -0.24
C PRO A 67 -11.48 22.98 -1.32
N LEU A 68 -10.31 22.36 -1.07
CA LEU A 68 -9.17 22.37 -1.99
C LEU A 68 -9.26 21.29 -3.07
N VAL A 69 -9.98 20.19 -2.80
CA VAL A 69 -10.14 19.06 -3.73
C VAL A 69 -11.19 19.35 -4.81
N GLY A 70 -12.11 20.29 -4.57
CA GLY A 70 -13.33 20.42 -5.36
C GLY A 70 -14.26 19.23 -5.16
N ALA A 71 -15.46 19.27 -5.73
CA ALA A 71 -16.54 18.29 -5.51
C ALA A 71 -16.29 16.86 -6.07
N LEU A 72 -15.06 16.36 -5.97
CA LEU A 72 -14.74 14.95 -6.05
C LEU A 72 -14.65 14.44 -4.61
N ALA A 73 -15.80 14.19 -4.00
CA ALA A 73 -15.85 13.25 -2.90
C ALA A 73 -15.19 11.97 -3.39
N PRO A 74 -14.10 11.49 -2.78
CA PRO A 74 -13.61 10.16 -3.08
C PRO A 74 -14.79 9.24 -2.79
N ARG A 75 -15.29 8.56 -3.82
CA ARG A 75 -16.05 7.34 -3.59
C ARG A 75 -15.03 6.41 -2.95
N THR A 76 -14.97 6.38 -1.63
CA THR A 76 -14.27 5.32 -0.92
C THR A 76 -14.94 4.06 -1.45
N PRO A 77 -14.27 3.24 -2.27
CA PRO A 77 -14.78 1.90 -2.48
C PRO A 77 -14.94 1.33 -1.07
N PRO A 78 -16.01 0.57 -0.78
CA PRO A 78 -16.04 -0.16 0.48
C PRO A 78 -14.68 -0.83 0.64
N LEU A 79 -14.02 -0.61 1.78
CA LEU A 79 -12.84 -1.37 2.16
C LEU A 79 -13.34 -2.81 2.26
N GLY A 80 -13.31 -3.53 1.14
CA GLY A 80 -13.60 -4.94 1.10
C GLY A 80 -12.58 -5.61 2.00
N GLU A 81 -13.04 -6.54 2.81
CA GLU A 81 -12.17 -7.56 3.40
C GLU A 81 -11.24 -8.05 2.27
N PRO A 82 -9.91 -8.09 2.46
CA PRO A 82 -9.06 -8.78 1.50
C PRO A 82 -9.65 -10.18 1.30
N PRO A 83 -9.77 -10.66 0.05
CA PRO A 83 -10.40 -11.94 -0.22
C PRO A 83 -9.79 -13.02 0.67
N ASP A 84 -10.64 -13.79 1.35
CA ASP A 84 -10.20 -14.87 2.23
C ASP A 84 -9.55 -15.97 1.40
N PHE A 85 -8.23 -15.88 1.29
CA PHE A 85 -7.42 -16.80 0.51
C PHE A 85 -7.38 -18.21 1.13
N SER A 86 -7.82 -18.38 2.39
CA SER A 86 -7.85 -19.69 3.05
C SER A 86 -8.88 -20.65 2.44
N ALA A 87 -9.85 -20.12 1.68
CA ALA A 87 -10.91 -20.89 1.02
C ALA A 87 -10.63 -21.18 -0.46
N THR A 88 -9.47 -20.80 -1.00
CA THR A 88 -9.17 -21.10 -2.42
C THR A 88 -8.92 -22.60 -2.57
N PRO A 89 -9.73 -23.34 -3.36
CA PRO A 89 -9.47 -24.74 -3.58
C PRO A 89 -8.12 -24.93 -4.30
N PRO A 90 -7.43 -26.07 -4.07
CA PRO A 90 -6.24 -26.40 -4.84
C PRO A 90 -6.58 -26.39 -6.35
N PRO A 91 -5.61 -26.05 -7.22
CA PRO A 91 -5.82 -26.08 -8.66
C PRO A 91 -6.29 -27.48 -9.09
N GLY A 92 -7.27 -27.53 -9.99
CA GLY A 92 -7.66 -28.75 -10.69
C GLY A 92 -6.64 -29.17 -11.76
N GLU A 93 -6.89 -30.28 -12.45
CA GLU A 93 -6.03 -30.71 -13.57
C GLU A 93 -6.09 -29.71 -14.74
N ASP A 94 -7.29 -29.22 -15.06
CA ASP A 94 -7.46 -28.19 -16.11
C ASP A 94 -6.74 -26.89 -15.74
N ASP A 95 -6.71 -26.51 -14.46
CA ASP A 95 -5.98 -25.33 -13.99
C ASP A 95 -4.47 -25.50 -14.19
N ARG A 96 -3.94 -26.69 -13.88
CA ARG A 96 -2.53 -27.03 -14.13
C ARG A 96 -2.18 -26.96 -15.61
N ALA A 97 -3.04 -27.51 -16.46
CA ALA A 97 -2.86 -27.47 -17.92
C ALA A 97 -2.81 -26.02 -18.42
N ARG A 98 -3.72 -25.15 -17.94
CA ARG A 98 -3.75 -23.73 -18.33
C ARG A 98 -2.50 -22.95 -17.90
N VAL A 99 -1.96 -23.24 -16.71
CA VAL A 99 -0.68 -22.63 -16.27
C VAL A 99 0.48 -23.14 -17.12
N LEU A 100 0.51 -24.43 -17.46
CA LEU A 100 1.52 -25.01 -18.33
C LEU A 100 1.47 -24.42 -19.75
N GLU A 101 0.29 -24.20 -20.31
CA GLU A 101 0.10 -23.56 -21.62
C GLU A 101 0.56 -22.09 -21.64
N ALA A 102 0.45 -21.39 -20.49
CA ALA A 102 0.92 -20.02 -20.33
C ALA A 102 2.45 -19.93 -20.15
N LEU A 103 3.13 -21.06 -19.94
CA LEU A 103 4.58 -21.12 -19.78
C LEU A 103 5.26 -21.56 -21.08
N GLY A 104 6.45 -21.03 -21.32
CA GLY A 104 7.27 -21.38 -22.48
C GLY A 104 8.76 -21.22 -22.16
N PRO A 105 9.64 -21.39 -23.17
CA PRO A 105 11.09 -21.20 -23.00
C PRO A 105 11.47 -19.73 -22.82
N THR A 106 10.56 -18.79 -23.08
CA THR A 106 10.76 -17.36 -22.86
C THR A 106 10.30 -16.97 -21.47
N PRO A 107 11.13 -16.27 -20.67
CA PRO A 107 10.72 -15.82 -19.33
C PRO A 107 9.48 -14.91 -19.40
N VAL A 108 8.45 -15.26 -18.63
CA VAL A 108 7.19 -14.52 -18.51
C VAL A 108 6.97 -14.08 -17.06
N ALA A 109 6.36 -12.91 -16.86
CA ALA A 109 6.03 -12.44 -15.52
C ALA A 109 4.89 -13.27 -14.91
N VAL A 110 4.99 -13.61 -13.62
CA VAL A 110 3.93 -14.37 -12.93
C VAL A 110 2.57 -13.65 -13.00
N ASP A 111 2.56 -12.32 -12.90
CA ASP A 111 1.33 -11.52 -13.04
C ASP A 111 0.67 -11.64 -14.42
N GLU A 112 1.46 -11.92 -15.46
CA GLU A 112 0.93 -12.16 -16.81
C GLU A 112 0.29 -13.54 -16.91
N ILE A 113 0.89 -14.56 -16.29
CA ILE A 113 0.29 -15.89 -16.15
C ILE A 113 -1.05 -15.81 -15.38
N ILE A 114 -1.07 -15.10 -14.25
CA ILE A 114 -2.29 -14.89 -13.45
C ILE A 114 -3.38 -14.23 -14.32
N ARG A 115 -3.03 -13.19 -15.06
CA ARG A 115 -3.98 -12.47 -15.92
C ARG A 115 -4.48 -13.33 -17.08
N HIS A 116 -3.59 -14.10 -17.72
CA HIS A 116 -3.92 -14.94 -18.86
C HIS A 116 -4.78 -16.14 -18.46
N THR A 117 -4.45 -16.79 -17.34
CA THR A 117 -5.21 -17.94 -16.82
C THR A 117 -6.46 -17.50 -16.06
N GLY A 118 -6.55 -16.26 -15.58
CA GLY A 118 -7.66 -15.83 -14.73
C GLY A 118 -7.79 -16.64 -13.43
N LEU A 119 -6.77 -17.44 -13.10
CA LEU A 119 -6.74 -18.24 -11.89
C LEU A 119 -6.39 -17.36 -10.70
N HIS A 120 -6.76 -17.86 -9.52
CA HIS A 120 -6.37 -17.21 -8.30
C HIS A 120 -4.84 -17.24 -8.14
N PRO A 121 -4.17 -16.15 -7.69
CA PRO A 121 -2.71 -16.12 -7.52
C PRO A 121 -2.17 -17.32 -6.73
N ALA A 122 -2.85 -17.72 -5.66
CA ALA A 122 -2.46 -18.88 -4.86
C ALA A 122 -2.43 -20.20 -5.66
N GLN A 123 -3.37 -20.40 -6.59
CA GLN A 123 -3.39 -21.57 -7.46
C GLN A 123 -2.21 -21.54 -8.44
N VAL A 124 -1.93 -20.39 -9.05
CA VAL A 124 -0.78 -20.22 -9.95
C VAL A 124 0.54 -20.49 -9.21
N PHE A 125 0.73 -19.90 -8.03
CA PHE A 125 1.92 -20.13 -7.22
C PHE A 125 2.08 -21.59 -6.80
N MET A 126 0.98 -22.29 -6.51
CA MET A 126 1.01 -23.72 -6.18
C MET A 126 1.50 -24.56 -7.37
N VAL A 127 0.97 -24.33 -8.58
CA VAL A 127 1.44 -25.04 -9.79
C VAL A 127 2.89 -24.71 -10.12
N LEU A 128 3.29 -23.44 -10.01
CA LEU A 128 4.68 -23.04 -10.24
C LEU A 128 5.62 -23.70 -9.22
N LEU A 129 5.22 -23.81 -7.95
CA LEU A 129 5.98 -24.52 -6.92
C LEU A 129 6.09 -26.02 -7.24
N GLU A 130 5.00 -26.67 -7.67
CA GLU A 130 5.02 -28.07 -8.10
C GLU A 130 6.05 -28.29 -9.24
N LEU A 131 6.09 -27.39 -10.24
CA LEU A 131 7.04 -27.44 -11.35
C LEU A 131 8.48 -27.18 -10.93
N ASP A 132 8.70 -26.23 -10.03
CA ASP A 132 10.02 -25.89 -9.46
C ASP A 132 10.60 -27.08 -8.68
N LEU A 133 9.78 -27.70 -7.82
CA LEU A 133 10.16 -28.91 -7.08
C LEU A 133 10.43 -30.11 -8.01
N ALA A 134 9.75 -30.18 -9.15
CA ALA A 134 10.00 -31.18 -10.18
C ALA A 134 11.21 -30.87 -11.08
N GLY A 135 11.89 -29.73 -10.88
CA GLY A 135 13.02 -29.30 -11.70
C GLY A 135 12.64 -28.92 -13.14
N ARG A 136 11.37 -28.53 -13.36
CA ARG A 136 10.80 -28.20 -14.68
C ARG A 136 10.55 -26.70 -14.87
N LEU A 137 10.95 -25.88 -13.89
CA LEU A 137 10.80 -24.44 -13.89
C LEU A 137 12.16 -23.76 -13.67
N GLU A 138 12.42 -22.67 -14.37
CA GLU A 138 13.54 -21.77 -14.09
C GLU A 138 13.01 -20.41 -13.61
N ARG A 139 13.63 -19.86 -12.57
CA ARG A 139 13.32 -18.53 -12.02
C ARG A 139 14.35 -17.52 -12.46
N HIS A 140 13.87 -16.38 -12.95
CA HIS A 140 14.69 -15.30 -13.48
C HIS A 140 14.61 -14.05 -12.61
N ALA A 141 15.52 -13.10 -12.85
CA ALA A 141 15.45 -11.79 -12.22
C ALA A 141 14.13 -11.08 -12.54
N GLY A 142 13.66 -10.23 -11.61
CA GLY A 142 12.41 -9.48 -11.79
C GLY A 142 11.14 -10.32 -11.59
N GLY A 143 11.24 -11.55 -11.10
CA GLY A 143 10.08 -12.40 -10.81
C GLY A 143 9.51 -13.13 -12.03
N ASN A 144 10.28 -13.24 -13.11
CA ASN A 144 9.89 -13.98 -14.30
C ASN A 144 10.18 -15.48 -14.16
N VAL A 145 9.40 -16.30 -14.86
CA VAL A 145 9.52 -17.77 -14.87
C VAL A 145 9.48 -18.32 -16.30
N SER A 146 10.19 -19.42 -16.55
CA SER A 146 10.12 -20.18 -17.81
C SER A 146 10.13 -21.68 -17.51
N VAL A 147 9.80 -22.51 -18.50
CA VAL A 147 10.10 -23.94 -18.42
C VAL A 147 11.58 -24.20 -18.71
N VAL A 148 12.11 -25.28 -18.13
CA VAL A 148 13.44 -25.84 -18.42
C VAL A 148 13.43 -26.58 -19.76
#